data_AF-A0A109JZ89-F1
#
_entry.id   AF-A0A109JZ89-F1
#
_cell.length_a   1.000
_cell.length_b   1.000
_cell.length_c   1.000
_cell.angle_alpha   90.00
_cell.angle_beta   90.00
_cell.angle_gamma   90.00
#
_symmetry.space_group_name_H-M   'P 1'
#
loop_
_entity.id
_entity.type
_entity.pdbx_description
1 polymer ?
#
loop_
_entity_poly.entity_id
_entity_poly.type
_entity_poly.pdbx_seq_one_letter_code
_entity_poly.pdbx_strand_id
1 'polypeptide(L)'
;MLGLLGAVVASAAGTAAELSSVTSKDDATIIELSGDVAEGDTEAMEALLRTANENGRLVSAVRLDSPGGSLVEAVKFADLIRRAKLPTVVAGGAHCASACFIIFAAGIEKFAGYEAAIGVHGVSDKLGHETAQTEAATISMARIVSAYGVPPRIIGQIVVTPAQSIAWLTPDDLRSMGAIMIGRPRPSPSPPSVDRQIASLDLPPAGDTAGSPHPPRTDQRFAAAYLAASRSDYASAIRLWRRLADEGDGTSQYNLGQMYETGQGVAQDFAVAAEWYRRAAESGIPHARLSLGVAYALGRGVPQDDLQAYKWLSLAVLSYKANEGRRSAERARDLVATRMTSREITEAQHLVREWGQQRGR
;
A
#
# COMPACT_ATOMS: atom_id res chain seq x y z
N MET A 1 22.97 -30.28 -40.27
CA MET A 1 23.58 -31.18 -39.26
C MET A 1 22.58 -31.37 -38.14
N LEU A 2 21.65 -32.30 -38.34
CA LEU A 2 20.81 -32.83 -37.27
C LEU A 2 21.60 -33.96 -36.61
N GLY A 3 21.74 -33.92 -35.30
CA GLY A 3 22.40 -34.99 -34.57
C GLY A 3 22.33 -34.78 -33.06
N LEU A 4 21.47 -35.58 -32.45
CA LEU A 4 21.52 -36.10 -31.08
C LEU A 4 21.85 -35.14 -29.93
N LEU A 5 20.90 -35.02 -29.00
CA LEU A 5 21.13 -35.28 -27.58
C LEU A 5 19.78 -35.55 -26.92
N GLY A 6 19.46 -36.84 -26.78
CA GLY A 6 18.49 -37.28 -25.79
C GLY A 6 19.11 -37.12 -24.40
N ALA A 7 18.43 -36.39 -23.53
CA ALA A 7 18.60 -36.45 -22.09
C ALA A 7 17.24 -36.19 -21.46
N VAL A 8 16.49 -37.26 -21.25
CA VAL A 8 15.40 -37.28 -20.28
C VAL A 8 16.06 -37.18 -18.90
N VAL A 9 15.87 -36.05 -18.23
CA VAL A 9 16.10 -35.91 -16.79
C VAL A 9 14.90 -35.15 -16.24
N ALA A 10 14.06 -35.90 -15.53
CA ALA A 10 12.93 -35.39 -14.78
C ALA A 10 13.40 -34.45 -13.66
N SER A 11 12.75 -33.29 -13.54
CA SER A 11 12.92 -32.38 -12.40
C SER A 11 11.79 -32.55 -11.40
N ALA A 12 12.11 -32.37 -10.13
CA ALA A 12 11.26 -32.61 -8.99
C ALA A 12 10.09 -31.60 -8.86
N ALA A 13 8.88 -32.17 -8.83
CA ALA A 13 7.68 -31.73 -8.11
C ALA A 13 7.10 -30.33 -8.40
N GLY A 14 6.88 -30.02 -9.67
CA GLY A 14 5.61 -29.42 -10.10
C GLY A 14 4.80 -30.53 -10.79
N THR A 15 3.53 -30.71 -10.46
CA THR A 15 2.67 -31.61 -11.25
C THR A 15 2.54 -31.01 -12.64
N ALA A 16 2.90 -31.77 -13.68
CA ALA A 16 2.63 -31.41 -15.07
C ALA A 16 1.17 -30.94 -15.19
N ALA A 17 0.91 -29.95 -16.04
CA ALA A 17 -0.45 -29.45 -16.15
C ALA A 17 -1.42 -30.59 -16.48
N GLU A 18 -2.48 -30.69 -15.68
CA GLU A 18 -3.60 -31.56 -15.97
C GLU A 18 -4.57 -30.78 -16.86
N LEU A 19 -4.65 -31.19 -18.12
CA LEU A 19 -5.73 -30.77 -18.99
C LEU A 19 -6.96 -31.63 -18.77
N SER A 20 -8.04 -31.00 -18.33
CA SER A 20 -9.34 -31.63 -18.19
C SER A 20 -10.40 -30.86 -18.96
N SER A 21 -11.53 -31.50 -19.22
CA SER A 21 -12.69 -30.83 -19.82
C SER A 21 -13.89 -31.03 -18.92
N VAL A 22 -14.59 -29.93 -18.65
CA VAL A 22 -15.84 -29.93 -17.89
C VAL A 22 -16.95 -29.51 -18.84
N THR A 23 -17.91 -30.39 -19.08
CA THR A 23 -19.09 -30.08 -19.90
C THR A 23 -20.24 -29.66 -19.00
N SER A 24 -20.81 -28.48 -19.26
CA SER A 24 -22.01 -27.98 -18.61
C SER A 24 -23.26 -28.75 -19.06
N LYS A 25 -24.37 -28.59 -18.32
CA LYS A 25 -25.68 -29.12 -18.72
C LYS A 25 -26.20 -28.54 -20.04
N ASP A 26 -25.67 -27.39 -20.46
CA ASP A 26 -26.03 -26.71 -21.71
C ASP A 26 -25.09 -27.07 -22.89
N ASP A 27 -24.41 -28.22 -22.82
CA ASP A 27 -23.46 -28.75 -23.83
C ASP A 27 -22.22 -27.88 -24.15
N ALA A 28 -22.00 -26.82 -23.38
CA ALA A 28 -20.78 -26.03 -23.43
C ALA A 28 -19.62 -26.74 -22.70
N THR A 29 -18.48 -26.91 -23.37
CA THR A 29 -17.27 -27.50 -22.79
C THR A 29 -16.28 -26.40 -22.40
N ILE A 30 -15.83 -26.41 -21.14
CA ILE A 30 -14.70 -25.59 -20.69
C ILE A 30 -13.50 -26.52 -20.57
N ILE A 31 -12.39 -26.13 -21.20
CA ILE A 31 -11.12 -26.83 -21.02
C ILE A 31 -10.37 -26.14 -19.88
N GLU A 32 -9.84 -26.91 -18.96
CA GLU A 32 -9.09 -26.42 -17.81
C GLU A 32 -7.63 -26.80 -17.93
N LEU A 33 -6.75 -25.81 -17.80
CA LEU A 33 -5.31 -25.97 -17.67
C LEU A 33 -4.92 -25.67 -16.23
N SER A 34 -4.58 -26.72 -15.47
CA SER A 34 -4.21 -26.62 -14.06
C SER A 34 -2.81 -27.18 -13.83
N GLY A 35 -1.89 -26.41 -13.25
CA GLY A 35 -0.50 -26.82 -13.00
C GLY A 35 0.52 -26.21 -13.97
N ASP A 36 1.74 -26.74 -14.02
CA ASP A 36 2.83 -26.17 -14.82
C ASP A 36 2.62 -26.40 -16.31
N VAL A 37 2.66 -25.35 -17.12
CA VAL A 37 2.60 -25.43 -18.58
C VAL A 37 3.77 -26.29 -19.08
N ALA A 38 3.49 -27.46 -19.63
CA ALA A 38 4.45 -28.50 -19.93
C ALA A 38 4.30 -29.02 -21.37
N GLU A 39 5.40 -29.53 -21.93
CA GLU A 39 5.41 -30.14 -23.26
C GLU A 39 4.29 -31.20 -23.40
N GLY A 40 3.49 -31.11 -24.46
CA GLY A 40 2.31 -31.97 -24.67
C GLY A 40 0.98 -31.27 -24.41
N ASP A 41 0.96 -30.16 -23.67
CA ASP A 41 -0.28 -29.45 -23.32
C ASP A 41 -1.03 -28.94 -24.56
N THR A 42 -0.30 -28.44 -25.56
CA THR A 42 -0.93 -27.98 -26.81
C THR A 42 -1.55 -29.14 -27.57
N GLU A 43 -0.83 -30.26 -27.72
CA GLU A 43 -1.35 -31.45 -28.40
C GLU A 43 -2.58 -32.03 -27.68
N ALA A 44 -2.57 -32.02 -26.35
CA ALA A 44 -3.71 -32.42 -25.53
C ALA A 44 -4.92 -31.49 -25.71
N MET A 45 -4.70 -30.17 -25.73
CA MET A 45 -5.75 -29.18 -26.02
C MET A 45 -6.34 -29.39 -27.43
N GLU A 46 -5.51 -29.64 -28.44
CA GLU A 46 -6.00 -29.95 -29.79
C GLU A 46 -6.84 -31.24 -29.82
N ALA A 47 -6.43 -32.27 -29.08
CA ALA A 47 -7.20 -33.50 -28.98
C ALA A 47 -8.57 -33.29 -28.31
N LEU A 48 -8.63 -32.46 -27.26
CA LEU A 48 -9.87 -32.09 -26.60
C LEU A 48 -10.79 -31.27 -27.53
N LEU A 49 -10.23 -30.32 -28.30
CA LEU A 49 -10.98 -29.56 -29.29
C LEU A 49 -11.57 -30.46 -30.39
N ARG A 50 -10.77 -31.40 -30.92
CA ARG A 50 -11.25 -32.39 -31.90
C ARG A 50 -12.38 -33.25 -31.34
N THR A 51 -12.19 -33.78 -30.14
CA THR A 51 -13.18 -34.63 -29.45
C THR A 51 -14.48 -33.88 -29.19
N ALA A 52 -14.41 -32.62 -28.75
CA ALA A 52 -15.61 -31.80 -28.55
C ALA A 52 -16.36 -31.61 -29.87
N ASN A 53 -15.66 -31.27 -30.95
CA ASN A 53 -16.24 -31.07 -32.27
C ASN A 53 -16.87 -32.35 -32.85
N GLU A 54 -16.21 -33.50 -32.72
CA GLU A 54 -16.74 -34.81 -33.15
C GLU A 54 -18.04 -35.18 -32.41
N ASN A 55 -18.15 -34.77 -31.15
CA ASN A 55 -19.36 -34.96 -30.34
C ASN A 55 -20.40 -33.85 -30.52
N GLY A 56 -20.22 -32.93 -31.48
CA GLY A 56 -21.15 -31.82 -31.73
C GLY A 56 -21.20 -30.77 -30.61
N ARG A 57 -20.18 -30.71 -29.75
CA ARG A 57 -20.09 -29.78 -28.61
C ARG A 57 -19.23 -28.57 -28.94
N LEU A 58 -19.61 -27.43 -28.38
CA LEU A 58 -18.83 -26.19 -28.47
C LEU A 58 -17.88 -26.07 -27.27
N VAL A 59 -16.60 -25.83 -27.53
CA VAL A 59 -15.68 -25.37 -26.48
C VAL A 59 -15.87 -23.87 -26.28
N SER A 60 -16.32 -23.47 -25.10
CA SER A 60 -16.74 -22.09 -24.83
C SER A 60 -15.65 -21.22 -24.21
N ALA A 61 -14.66 -21.82 -23.54
CA ALA A 61 -13.54 -21.10 -22.92
C ALA A 61 -12.40 -22.05 -22.50
N VAL A 62 -11.23 -21.46 -22.23
CA VAL A 62 -10.14 -22.10 -21.51
C VAL A 62 -10.01 -21.47 -20.12
N ARG A 63 -10.18 -22.27 -19.07
CA ARG A 63 -9.93 -21.89 -17.68
C ARG A 63 -8.47 -22.15 -17.33
N LEU A 64 -7.83 -21.19 -16.67
CA LEU A 64 -6.40 -21.21 -16.36
C LEU A 64 -6.21 -21.14 -14.84
N ASP A 65 -5.43 -22.07 -14.31
CA ASP A 65 -4.88 -22.07 -12.96
C ASP A 65 -3.45 -22.62 -12.98
N SER A 66 -2.50 -21.77 -13.36
CA SER A 66 -1.12 -22.18 -13.63
C SER A 66 -0.11 -21.14 -13.11
N PRO A 67 0.91 -21.56 -12.34
CA PRO A 67 1.97 -20.65 -11.89
C PRO A 67 2.92 -20.25 -13.03
N GLY A 68 2.86 -20.90 -14.19
CA GLY A 68 3.81 -20.71 -15.28
C GLY A 68 4.29 -22.04 -15.86
N GLY A 69 5.48 -22.03 -16.47
CA GLY A 69 6.08 -23.22 -17.06
C GLY A 69 6.86 -22.91 -18.34
N SER A 70 6.80 -23.81 -19.30
CA SER A 70 7.47 -23.69 -20.59
C SER A 70 6.92 -22.53 -21.42
N LEU A 71 7.73 -21.50 -21.67
CA LEU A 71 7.35 -20.38 -22.54
C LEU A 71 7.09 -20.83 -23.98
N VAL A 72 7.88 -21.78 -24.48
CA VAL A 72 7.71 -22.31 -25.84
C VAL A 72 6.34 -22.95 -25.97
N GLU A 73 5.95 -23.73 -24.97
CA GLU A 73 4.65 -24.40 -24.97
C GLU A 73 3.50 -23.42 -24.79
N ALA A 74 3.63 -22.46 -23.87
CA ALA A 74 2.63 -21.42 -23.68
C ALA A 74 2.38 -20.59 -24.94
N VAL A 75 3.40 -20.34 -25.76
CA VAL A 75 3.22 -19.63 -27.05
C VAL A 75 2.46 -20.49 -28.05
N LYS A 76 2.76 -21.79 -28.17
CA LYS A 76 1.98 -22.69 -29.03
C LYS A 76 0.51 -22.77 -28.59
N PHE A 77 0.29 -22.87 -27.28
CA PHE A 77 -1.04 -22.92 -26.67
C PHE A 77 -1.80 -21.61 -26.92
N ALA A 78 -1.15 -20.46 -26.71
CA ALA A 78 -1.70 -19.14 -27.00
C ALA A 78 -2.09 -18.97 -28.48
N ASP A 79 -1.25 -19.44 -29.40
CA ASP A 79 -1.56 -19.41 -30.83
C ASP A 79 -2.78 -20.30 -31.16
N LEU A 80 -2.90 -21.46 -30.53
CA LEU A 80 -4.08 -22.32 -30.67
C LEU A 80 -5.35 -21.63 -30.15
N ILE A 81 -5.31 -21.00 -28.98
CA ILE A 81 -6.42 -20.20 -28.43
C ILE A 81 -6.86 -19.11 -29.42
N ARG A 82 -5.91 -18.39 -30.02
CA ARG A 82 -6.22 -17.33 -30.99
C ARG A 82 -6.84 -17.87 -32.28
N ARG A 83 -6.31 -18.98 -32.82
CA ARG A 83 -6.86 -19.65 -34.01
C ARG A 83 -8.28 -20.16 -33.76
N ALA A 84 -8.50 -20.77 -32.60
CA ALA A 84 -9.80 -21.28 -32.17
C ALA A 84 -10.76 -20.18 -31.68
N LYS A 85 -10.28 -18.94 -31.56
CA LYS A 85 -11.02 -17.78 -31.04
C LYS A 85 -11.65 -18.07 -29.68
N LEU A 86 -10.88 -18.67 -28.76
CA LEU A 86 -11.38 -19.05 -27.44
C LEU A 86 -11.19 -17.90 -26.43
N PRO A 87 -12.20 -17.65 -25.58
CA PRO A 87 -12.04 -16.86 -24.38
C PRO A 87 -11.11 -17.53 -23.37
N THR A 88 -10.44 -16.73 -22.54
CA THR A 88 -9.63 -17.19 -21.41
C THR A 88 -10.23 -16.72 -20.10
N VAL A 89 -10.17 -17.58 -19.08
CA VAL A 89 -10.76 -17.32 -17.77
C VAL A 89 -9.77 -17.68 -16.67
N VAL A 90 -9.49 -16.75 -15.76
CA VAL A 90 -8.85 -17.04 -14.47
C VAL A 90 -9.90 -16.81 -13.39
N ALA A 91 -10.35 -17.88 -12.73
CA ALA A 91 -11.41 -17.80 -11.73
C ALA A 91 -10.91 -17.18 -10.40
N GLY A 92 -11.83 -16.75 -9.54
CA GLY A 92 -11.46 -16.30 -8.18
C GLY A 92 -10.80 -17.44 -7.41
N GLY A 93 -9.65 -17.16 -6.78
CA GLY A 93 -8.83 -18.18 -6.09
C GLY A 93 -7.83 -18.92 -6.97
N ALA A 94 -7.91 -18.78 -8.30
CA ALA A 94 -6.95 -19.37 -9.24
C ALA A 94 -5.75 -18.43 -9.46
N HIS A 95 -4.64 -19.00 -9.95
CA HIS A 95 -3.36 -18.33 -10.15
C HIS A 95 -2.99 -18.35 -11.64
N CYS A 96 -2.44 -17.26 -12.16
CA CYS A 96 -1.93 -17.21 -13.52
C CYS A 96 -0.73 -16.28 -13.61
N ALA A 97 0.47 -16.86 -13.65
CA ALA A 97 1.72 -16.10 -13.72
C ALA A 97 2.65 -16.61 -14.83
N SER A 98 3.64 -15.81 -15.19
CA SER A 98 4.69 -16.18 -16.15
C SER A 98 4.11 -16.67 -17.50
N ALA A 99 4.46 -17.88 -17.94
CA ALA A 99 3.94 -18.52 -19.14
C ALA A 99 2.40 -18.56 -19.20
N CYS A 100 1.70 -18.74 -18.06
CA CYS A 100 0.23 -18.68 -18.03
C CYS A 100 -0.30 -17.31 -18.48
N PHE A 101 0.38 -16.22 -18.13
CA PHE A 101 -0.04 -14.88 -18.52
C PHE A 101 -0.03 -14.69 -20.05
N ILE A 102 0.88 -15.37 -20.77
CA ILE A 102 0.90 -15.39 -22.24
C ILE A 102 -0.39 -16.00 -22.78
N ILE A 103 -0.79 -17.14 -22.22
CA ILE A 103 -2.01 -17.87 -22.58
C ILE A 103 -3.24 -17.01 -22.26
N PHE A 104 -3.31 -16.44 -21.06
CA PHE A 104 -4.39 -15.55 -20.64
C PHE A 104 -4.55 -14.35 -21.60
N ALA A 105 -3.44 -13.65 -21.90
CA ALA A 105 -3.46 -12.48 -22.76
C ALA A 105 -3.96 -12.78 -24.19
N ALA A 106 -3.72 -14.00 -24.68
CA ALA A 106 -4.07 -14.45 -26.02
C ALA A 106 -5.58 -14.63 -26.26
N GLY A 107 -6.37 -14.78 -25.21
CA GLY A 107 -7.82 -14.95 -25.31
C GLY A 107 -8.52 -13.80 -26.05
N ILE A 108 -9.48 -14.13 -26.90
CA ILE A 108 -10.26 -13.11 -27.64
C ILE A 108 -11.08 -12.23 -26.69
N GLU A 109 -11.56 -12.84 -25.61
CA GLU A 109 -12.14 -12.21 -24.43
C GLU A 109 -11.40 -12.78 -23.23
N LYS A 110 -11.19 -11.93 -22.23
CA LYS A 110 -10.41 -12.23 -21.02
C LYS A 110 -11.31 -12.04 -19.82
N PHE A 111 -11.47 -13.07 -19.00
CA PHE A 111 -12.25 -13.00 -17.77
C PHE A 111 -11.34 -13.22 -16.57
N ALA A 112 -11.39 -12.34 -15.59
CA ALA A 112 -10.58 -12.42 -14.38
C ALA A 112 -11.44 -12.29 -13.12
N GLY A 113 -11.36 -13.25 -12.21
CA GLY A 113 -11.99 -13.16 -10.90
C GLY A 113 -11.41 -12.02 -10.07
N TYR A 114 -12.23 -11.35 -9.26
CA TYR A 114 -11.72 -10.34 -8.31
C TYR A 114 -10.73 -10.90 -7.29
N GLU A 115 -10.74 -12.21 -7.05
CA GLU A 115 -9.81 -12.92 -6.17
C GLU A 115 -8.78 -13.75 -6.97
N ALA A 116 -8.70 -13.57 -8.29
CA ALA A 116 -7.69 -14.23 -9.11
C ALA A 116 -6.31 -13.59 -8.87
N ALA A 117 -5.27 -14.42 -8.75
CA ALA A 117 -3.89 -13.96 -8.66
C ALA A 117 -3.25 -14.01 -10.05
N ILE A 118 -3.37 -12.91 -10.81
CA ILE A 118 -2.76 -12.79 -12.14
C ILE A 118 -1.52 -11.89 -12.01
N GLY A 119 -0.37 -12.38 -12.46
CA GLY A 119 0.90 -11.69 -12.24
C GLY A 119 1.89 -11.84 -13.39
N VAL A 120 2.86 -10.95 -13.42
CA VAL A 120 3.92 -10.93 -14.42
C VAL A 120 5.30 -10.81 -13.79
N HIS A 121 6.30 -11.38 -14.45
CA HIS A 121 7.70 -11.26 -14.06
C HIS A 121 8.65 -11.68 -15.19
N GLY A 122 9.94 -11.44 -14.98
CA GLY A 122 11.02 -11.86 -15.87
C GLY A 122 11.24 -13.38 -15.88
N VAL A 123 11.95 -13.87 -16.89
CA VAL A 123 12.18 -15.30 -17.11
C VAL A 123 13.48 -15.73 -16.43
N SER A 124 13.47 -16.91 -15.82
CA SER A 124 14.67 -17.60 -15.32
C SER A 124 14.92 -18.90 -16.08
N ASP A 125 16.12 -19.48 -15.91
CA ASP A 125 16.38 -20.86 -16.27
C ASP A 125 15.73 -21.84 -15.26
N LYS A 126 15.90 -23.15 -15.49
CA LYS A 126 15.36 -24.21 -14.62
C LYS A 126 15.94 -24.20 -13.20
N LEU A 127 17.06 -23.50 -12.98
CA LEU A 127 17.72 -23.36 -11.68
C LEU A 127 17.35 -22.05 -10.99
N GLY A 128 16.50 -21.22 -11.63
CA GLY A 128 16.09 -19.92 -11.10
C GLY A 128 17.07 -18.79 -11.39
N HIS A 129 18.06 -18.99 -12.27
CA HIS A 129 19.02 -17.93 -12.60
C HIS A 129 18.52 -17.04 -13.73
N GLU A 130 18.82 -15.74 -13.61
CA GLU A 130 18.68 -14.78 -14.70
C GLU A 130 20.01 -14.70 -15.48
N THR A 131 19.94 -15.02 -16.77
CA THR A 131 21.08 -15.01 -17.68
C THR A 131 20.77 -14.12 -18.88
N ALA A 132 21.76 -13.79 -19.71
CA ALA A 132 21.52 -13.05 -20.95
C ALA A 132 20.49 -13.74 -21.88
N GLN A 133 20.42 -15.08 -21.85
CA GLN A 133 19.42 -15.83 -22.61
C GLN A 133 18.02 -15.65 -22.03
N THR A 134 17.89 -15.67 -20.70
CA THR A 134 16.56 -15.53 -20.07
C THR A 134 16.09 -14.07 -20.09
N GLU A 135 17.00 -13.09 -20.06
CA GLU A 135 16.70 -11.68 -20.33
C GLU A 135 16.13 -11.50 -21.75
N ALA A 136 16.76 -12.12 -22.76
CA ALA A 136 16.22 -12.14 -24.13
C ALA A 136 14.85 -12.83 -24.21
N ALA A 137 14.62 -13.87 -23.40
CA ALA A 137 13.32 -14.52 -23.29
C ALA A 137 12.27 -13.61 -22.63
N THR A 138 12.62 -12.85 -21.58
CA THR A 138 11.77 -11.82 -20.96
C THR A 138 11.34 -10.77 -21.99
N ILE A 139 12.28 -10.25 -22.78
CA ILE A 139 12.00 -9.28 -23.83
C ILE A 139 11.09 -9.89 -24.91
N SER A 140 11.30 -11.17 -25.24
CA SER A 140 10.46 -11.89 -26.21
C SER A 140 9.04 -12.08 -25.70
N MET A 141 8.88 -12.50 -24.44
CA MET A 141 7.58 -12.60 -23.76
C MET A 141 6.84 -11.26 -23.77
N ALA A 142 7.52 -10.17 -23.37
CA ALA A 142 6.98 -8.82 -23.40
C ALA A 142 6.50 -8.39 -24.81
N ARG A 143 7.25 -8.73 -25.86
CA ARG A 143 6.84 -8.44 -27.26
C ARG A 143 5.61 -9.25 -27.68
N ILE A 144 5.55 -10.53 -27.32
CA ILE A 144 4.43 -11.41 -27.65
C ILE A 144 3.14 -10.90 -27.02
N VAL A 145 3.15 -10.61 -25.72
CA VAL A 145 1.93 -10.13 -25.04
C VAL A 145 1.55 -8.71 -25.46
N SER A 146 2.52 -7.88 -25.87
CA SER A 146 2.25 -6.57 -26.48
C SER A 146 1.47 -6.73 -27.79
N ALA A 147 1.80 -7.73 -28.62
CA ALA A 147 1.02 -8.07 -29.82
C ALA A 147 -0.39 -8.58 -29.51
N TYR A 148 -0.65 -9.02 -28.28
CA TYR A 148 -1.99 -9.38 -27.80
C TYR A 148 -2.76 -8.19 -27.18
N GLY A 149 -2.19 -6.97 -27.23
CA GLY A 149 -2.82 -5.75 -26.75
C GLY A 149 -2.57 -5.44 -25.26
N VAL A 150 -1.57 -6.07 -24.64
CA VAL A 150 -1.18 -5.74 -23.25
C VAL A 150 -0.53 -4.36 -23.20
N PRO A 151 -1.00 -3.44 -22.33
CA PRO A 151 -0.57 -2.05 -22.32
C PRO A 151 0.86 -1.86 -21.81
N PRO A 152 1.56 -0.77 -22.23
CA PRO A 152 2.96 -0.52 -21.90
C PRO A 152 3.30 -0.57 -20.40
N ARG A 153 2.36 -0.20 -19.52
CA ARG A 153 2.53 -0.28 -18.07
C ARG A 153 2.83 -1.71 -17.60
N ILE A 154 2.03 -2.68 -18.07
CA ILE A 154 2.17 -4.09 -17.71
C ILE A 154 3.38 -4.70 -18.42
N ILE A 155 3.65 -4.28 -19.67
CA ILE A 155 4.88 -4.66 -20.39
C ILE A 155 6.12 -4.23 -19.60
N GLY A 156 6.13 -3.01 -19.07
CA GLY A 156 7.20 -2.53 -18.19
C GLY A 156 7.37 -3.42 -16.96
N GLN A 157 6.27 -3.82 -16.32
CA GLN A 157 6.30 -4.73 -15.16
C GLN A 157 6.91 -6.10 -15.48
N ILE A 158 6.64 -6.68 -16.66
CA ILE A 158 7.29 -7.93 -17.10
C ILE A 158 8.81 -7.77 -17.12
N VAL A 159 9.30 -6.66 -17.68
CA VAL A 159 10.75 -6.46 -17.92
C VAL A 159 11.50 -6.12 -16.62
N VAL A 160 10.90 -5.34 -15.72
CA VAL A 160 11.60 -4.84 -14.52
C VAL A 160 11.43 -5.72 -13.28
N THR A 161 10.49 -6.66 -13.29
CA THR A 161 10.24 -7.55 -12.15
C THR A 161 11.13 -8.78 -12.24
N PRO A 162 12.01 -9.03 -11.26
CA PRO A 162 12.89 -10.20 -11.24
C PRO A 162 12.12 -11.52 -11.28
N ALA A 163 12.71 -12.58 -11.82
CA ALA A 163 12.06 -13.88 -12.02
C ALA A 163 11.63 -14.57 -10.71
N GLN A 164 12.30 -14.26 -9.61
CA GLN A 164 12.00 -14.72 -8.25
C GLN A 164 10.91 -13.91 -7.54
N SER A 165 10.30 -12.93 -8.22
CA SER A 165 9.25 -12.07 -7.68
C SER A 165 8.10 -12.00 -8.67
N ILE A 166 6.91 -11.61 -8.21
CA ILE A 166 5.73 -11.49 -9.08
C ILE A 166 5.13 -10.11 -8.89
N ALA A 167 5.00 -9.36 -9.99
CA ALA A 167 4.18 -8.16 -10.02
C ALA A 167 2.73 -8.57 -10.24
N TRP A 168 1.99 -8.70 -9.14
CA TRP A 168 0.56 -8.99 -9.16
C TRP A 168 -0.21 -7.81 -9.75
N LEU A 169 -1.05 -8.09 -10.74
CA LEU A 169 -1.83 -7.10 -11.45
C LEU A 169 -3.06 -6.70 -10.65
N THR A 170 -3.33 -5.40 -10.57
CA THR A 170 -4.55 -4.89 -9.95
C THR A 170 -5.76 -5.11 -10.86
N PRO A 171 -7.00 -5.03 -10.34
CA PRO A 171 -8.20 -5.02 -11.19
C PRO A 171 -8.19 -3.90 -12.25
N ASP A 172 -7.54 -2.77 -11.99
CA ASP A 172 -7.38 -1.70 -12.99
C ASP A 172 -6.37 -2.07 -14.08
N ASP A 173 -5.28 -2.75 -13.73
CA ASP A 173 -4.33 -3.27 -14.71
C ASP A 173 -5.02 -4.28 -15.64
N LEU A 174 -5.77 -5.22 -15.06
CA LEU A 174 -6.53 -6.21 -15.83
C LEU A 174 -7.58 -5.56 -16.75
N ARG A 175 -8.33 -4.57 -16.24
CA ARG A 175 -9.26 -3.79 -17.07
C ARG A 175 -8.55 -3.05 -18.20
N SER A 176 -7.35 -2.52 -17.96
CA SER A 176 -6.59 -1.76 -18.96
C SER A 176 -6.14 -2.60 -20.16
N MET A 177 -6.07 -3.93 -20.02
CA MET A 177 -5.83 -4.88 -21.11
C MET A 177 -7.12 -5.53 -21.66
N GLY A 178 -8.28 -4.96 -21.33
CA GLY A 178 -9.59 -5.42 -21.81
C GLY A 178 -10.14 -6.66 -21.09
N ALA A 179 -9.63 -7.00 -19.90
CA ALA A 179 -10.21 -8.09 -19.11
C ALA A 179 -11.52 -7.66 -18.44
N ILE A 180 -12.52 -8.53 -18.50
CA ILE A 180 -13.81 -8.44 -17.84
C ILE A 180 -13.67 -9.04 -16.44
N MET A 181 -13.88 -8.23 -15.41
CA MET A 181 -13.81 -8.70 -14.03
C MET A 181 -15.09 -9.44 -13.65
N ILE A 182 -14.95 -10.68 -13.15
CA ILE A 182 -16.06 -11.55 -12.74
C ILE A 182 -16.10 -11.74 -11.21
N GLY A 183 -17.30 -11.96 -10.67
CA GLY A 183 -17.53 -12.07 -9.22
C GLY A 183 -17.73 -10.71 -8.54
N ARG A 184 -17.47 -10.64 -7.23
CA ARG A 184 -17.58 -9.40 -6.44
C ARG A 184 -16.20 -8.97 -5.93
N PRO A 185 -15.87 -7.66 -5.99
CA PRO A 185 -14.67 -7.16 -5.34
C PRO A 185 -14.75 -7.44 -3.85
N ARG A 186 -13.64 -7.86 -3.22
CA ARG A 186 -13.55 -7.78 -1.77
C ARG A 186 -13.79 -6.32 -1.37
N PRO A 187 -14.66 -6.04 -0.38
CA PRO A 187 -14.77 -4.69 0.13
C PRO A 187 -13.39 -4.25 0.62
N SER A 188 -12.91 -3.11 0.13
CA SER A 188 -11.71 -2.49 0.69
C SER A 188 -11.94 -2.31 2.19
N PRO A 189 -10.95 -2.62 3.06
CA PRO A 189 -11.10 -2.31 4.48
C PRO A 189 -11.45 -0.83 4.59
N SER A 190 -12.53 -0.51 5.30
CA SER A 190 -12.91 0.87 5.52
C SER A 190 -11.72 1.60 6.15
N PRO A 191 -11.36 2.81 5.67
CA PRO A 191 -10.29 3.55 6.30
C PRO A 191 -10.58 3.70 7.80
N PRO A 192 -9.55 3.66 8.66
CA PRO A 192 -9.74 3.82 10.10
C PRO A 192 -10.52 5.10 10.41
N SER A 193 -11.27 5.14 11.52
CA SER A 193 -12.00 6.35 11.92
C SER A 193 -11.09 7.57 11.96
N VAL A 194 -11.64 8.77 11.74
CA VAL A 194 -10.87 10.03 11.80
C VAL A 194 -10.09 10.13 13.11
N ASP A 195 -10.68 9.74 14.24
CA ASP A 195 -10.03 9.72 15.55
C ASP A 195 -8.82 8.78 15.59
N ARG A 196 -8.94 7.58 14.98
CA ARG A 196 -7.83 6.63 14.90
C ARG A 196 -6.74 7.14 13.97
N GLN A 197 -7.11 7.82 12.87
CA GLN A 197 -6.15 8.47 11.99
C GLN A 197 -5.38 9.58 12.71
N ILE A 198 -6.09 10.47 13.43
CA ILE A 198 -5.48 11.54 14.23
C ILE A 198 -4.59 10.98 15.34
N ALA A 199 -5.03 9.93 16.05
CA ALA A 199 -4.26 9.28 17.10
C ALA A 199 -2.99 8.57 16.59
N SER A 200 -2.96 8.21 15.30
CA SER A 200 -1.82 7.56 14.64
C SER A 200 -0.83 8.53 14.00
N LEU A 201 -1.10 9.84 14.08
CA LEU A 201 -0.16 10.83 13.56
C LEU A 201 1.14 10.79 14.38
N ASP A 202 2.26 10.66 13.69
CA ASP A 202 3.59 10.86 14.28
C ASP A 202 3.71 12.30 14.77
N LEU A 203 3.43 12.49 16.05
CA LEU A 203 3.67 13.76 16.72
C LEU A 203 5.17 13.87 16.98
N PRO A 204 5.81 14.98 16.56
CA PRO A 204 7.25 15.16 16.73
C PRO A 204 7.64 15.01 18.20
N PRO A 205 8.61 14.12 18.52
CA PRO A 205 9.01 13.85 19.90
C PRO A 205 9.66 15.09 20.55
N ALA A 206 9.68 15.12 21.89
CA ALA A 206 10.53 16.04 22.63
C ALA A 206 12.02 15.83 22.25
N GLY A 207 12.51 16.68 21.36
CA GLY A 207 13.95 16.87 21.16
C GLY A 207 14.58 16.01 20.07
N ASP A 208 14.23 16.27 18.82
CA ASP A 208 15.21 16.34 17.73
C ASP A 208 14.59 17.08 16.54
N THR A 209 15.18 18.22 16.16
CA THR A 209 15.33 18.65 14.75
C THR A 209 16.09 19.96 14.68
N ALA A 210 17.20 19.92 13.93
CA ALA A 210 17.87 21.09 13.41
C ALA A 210 16.88 21.88 12.53
N GLY A 211 16.44 23.05 13.01
CA GLY A 211 15.58 23.96 12.23
C GLY A 211 14.45 24.67 12.99
N SER A 212 14.15 24.27 14.23
CA SER A 212 13.12 24.94 15.05
C SER A 212 13.68 26.15 15.83
N PRO A 213 12.87 27.17 16.19
CA PRO A 213 13.25 28.25 17.09
C PRO A 213 13.31 27.77 18.56
N HIS A 214 13.72 26.51 18.78
CA HIS A 214 14.03 25.99 20.09
C HIS A 214 15.49 26.28 20.39
N PRO A 215 15.82 26.71 21.62
CA PRO A 215 17.20 26.77 22.03
C PRO A 215 17.79 25.36 21.81
N PRO A 216 18.91 25.25 21.07
CA PRO A 216 19.54 23.96 20.79
C PRO A 216 19.82 23.19 22.09
N ARG A 217 20.07 21.86 22.02
CA ARG A 217 20.59 21.08 23.18
C ARG A 217 21.83 21.72 23.85
N THR A 218 22.43 22.74 23.22
CA THR A 218 23.53 23.56 23.72
C THR A 218 23.11 24.74 24.62
N ASP A 219 21.81 25.07 24.78
CA ASP A 219 21.37 25.97 25.84
C ASP A 219 21.50 25.22 27.18
N GLN A 220 22.49 25.63 27.95
CA GLN A 220 22.88 25.00 29.22
C GLN A 220 21.70 24.88 30.20
N ARG A 221 20.67 25.74 30.06
CA ARG A 221 19.48 25.72 30.92
C ARG A 221 18.70 24.41 30.81
N PHE A 222 18.65 23.80 29.62
CA PHE A 222 17.87 22.59 29.38
C PHE A 222 18.71 21.31 29.35
N ALA A 223 20.04 21.45 29.24
CA ALA A 223 20.96 20.33 29.05
C ALA A 223 20.80 19.24 30.12
N ALA A 224 20.64 19.62 31.39
CA ALA A 224 20.45 18.67 32.48
C ALA A 224 19.13 17.88 32.36
N ALA A 225 18.04 18.55 31.94
CA ALA A 225 16.72 17.94 31.82
C ALA A 225 16.65 16.97 30.63
N TYR A 226 17.23 17.37 29.48
CA TYR A 226 17.37 16.48 28.33
C TYR A 226 18.28 15.30 28.61
N LEU A 227 19.42 15.51 29.29
CA LEU A 227 20.33 14.43 29.65
C LEU A 227 19.65 13.41 30.57
N ALA A 228 18.91 13.87 31.58
CA ALA A 228 18.13 13.00 32.45
C ALA A 228 17.10 12.18 31.66
N ALA A 229 16.32 12.82 30.78
CA ALA A 229 15.35 12.15 29.92
C ALA A 229 16.00 11.10 28.99
N SER A 230 17.12 11.45 28.34
CA SER A 230 17.85 10.51 27.45
C SER A 230 18.42 9.30 28.17
N ARG A 231 18.66 9.41 29.48
CA ARG A 231 19.12 8.32 30.35
C ARG A 231 17.98 7.56 31.01
N SER A 232 16.74 7.86 30.62
CA SER A 232 15.51 7.35 31.27
C SER A 232 15.42 7.68 32.77
N ASP A 233 16.18 8.66 33.26
CA ASP A 233 16.00 9.24 34.60
C ASP A 233 14.86 10.25 34.56
N TYR A 234 13.65 9.73 34.34
CA TYR A 234 12.44 10.55 34.21
C TYR A 234 12.09 11.27 35.53
N ALA A 235 12.50 10.73 36.68
CA ALA A 235 12.30 11.38 37.98
C ALA A 235 13.14 12.66 38.11
N SER A 236 14.37 12.68 37.61
CA SER A 236 15.15 13.92 37.53
C SER A 236 14.66 14.84 36.41
N ALA A 237 14.28 14.28 35.27
CA ALA A 237 13.78 15.07 34.14
C ALA A 237 12.52 15.86 34.52
N ILE A 238 11.51 15.23 35.15
CA ILE A 238 10.26 15.90 35.55
C ILE A 238 10.53 17.03 36.54
N ARG A 239 11.45 16.84 37.50
CA ARG A 239 11.81 17.84 38.50
C ARG A 239 12.46 19.06 37.84
N LEU A 240 13.33 18.84 36.87
CA LEU A 240 14.01 19.91 36.13
C LEU A 240 13.05 20.65 35.19
N TRP A 241 12.23 19.91 34.44
CA TRP A 241 11.22 20.51 33.57
C TRP A 241 10.19 21.31 34.35
N ARG A 242 9.73 20.81 35.51
CA ARG A 242 8.81 21.53 36.37
C ARG A 242 9.36 22.87 36.84
N ARG A 243 10.60 22.89 37.33
CA ARG A 243 11.25 24.14 37.77
C ARG A 243 11.22 25.21 36.68
N LEU A 244 11.65 24.85 35.47
CA LEU A 244 11.71 25.78 34.34
C LEU A 244 10.31 26.14 33.80
N ALA A 245 9.37 25.19 33.82
CA ALA A 245 7.99 25.43 33.41
C ALA A 245 7.27 26.40 34.34
N ASP A 246 7.53 26.30 35.65
CA ASP A 246 7.00 27.20 36.69
C ASP A 246 7.61 28.62 36.56
N GLU A 247 8.82 28.75 36.02
CA GLU A 247 9.44 30.03 35.64
C GLU A 247 8.84 30.62 34.34
N GLY A 248 7.90 29.93 33.70
CA GLY A 248 7.21 30.40 32.50
C GLY A 248 7.86 29.95 31.18
N ASP A 249 8.86 29.08 31.20
CA ASP A 249 9.50 28.60 29.97
C ASP A 249 8.57 27.67 29.17
N GLY A 250 8.17 28.13 27.98
CA GLY A 250 7.23 27.41 27.12
C GLY A 250 7.74 26.03 26.66
N THR A 251 9.05 25.87 26.44
CA THR A 251 9.64 24.58 26.04
C THR A 251 9.50 23.55 27.16
N SER A 252 9.78 23.99 28.40
CA SER A 252 9.67 23.17 29.60
C SER A 252 8.22 22.84 29.93
N GLN A 253 7.30 23.79 29.74
CA GLN A 253 5.85 23.54 29.83
C GLN A 253 5.42 22.46 28.82
N TYR A 254 5.89 22.52 27.58
CA TYR A 254 5.60 21.49 26.58
C TYR A 254 6.16 20.11 26.97
N ASN A 255 7.42 20.04 27.40
CA ASN A 255 8.05 18.79 27.83
C ASN A 255 7.33 18.19 29.05
N LEU A 256 6.92 19.02 30.01
CA LEU A 256 6.14 18.57 31.17
C LEU A 256 4.77 18.02 30.75
N GLY A 257 4.11 18.66 29.77
CA GLY A 257 2.87 18.15 29.17
C GLY A 257 3.03 16.75 28.56
N GLN A 258 4.12 16.52 27.81
CA GLN A 258 4.42 15.20 27.25
C GLN A 258 4.66 14.13 28.30
N MET A 259 5.35 14.46 29.39
CA MET A 259 5.59 13.49 30.48
C MET A 259 4.27 13.05 31.12
N TYR A 260 3.32 13.99 31.29
CA TYR A 260 1.97 13.65 31.75
C TYR A 260 1.13 12.91 30.71
N GLU A 261 1.26 13.22 29.42
CA GLU A 261 0.55 12.50 28.36
C GLU A 261 1.03 11.05 28.23
N THR A 262 2.33 10.81 28.40
CA THR A 262 2.95 9.48 28.21
C THR A 262 3.08 8.68 29.51
N GLY A 263 2.94 9.32 30.68
CA GLY A 263 3.18 8.70 31.98
C GLY A 263 4.67 8.44 32.27
N GLN A 264 5.58 9.17 31.62
CA GLN A 264 7.02 9.03 31.84
C GLN A 264 7.42 9.78 33.11
N GLY A 265 7.83 9.05 34.16
CA GLY A 265 8.29 9.63 35.43
C GLY A 265 7.19 10.22 36.32
N VAL A 266 5.94 10.22 35.85
CA VAL A 266 4.72 10.62 36.58
C VAL A 266 3.56 9.72 36.15
N ALA A 267 2.48 9.68 36.94
CA ALA A 267 1.25 9.04 36.51
C ALA A 267 0.71 9.76 35.26
N GLN A 268 0.24 8.98 34.27
CA GLN A 268 -0.38 9.52 33.06
C GLN A 268 -1.63 10.32 33.44
N ASP A 269 -1.71 11.56 32.97
CA ASP A 269 -2.83 12.45 33.21
C ASP A 269 -3.00 13.40 32.02
N PHE A 270 -3.96 13.09 31.16
CA PHE A 270 -4.23 13.89 29.97
C PHE A 270 -4.73 15.29 30.30
N ALA A 271 -5.45 15.49 31.42
CA ALA A 271 -5.97 16.80 31.79
C ALA A 271 -4.84 17.73 32.21
N VAL A 272 -3.89 17.22 33.00
CA VAL A 272 -2.67 17.95 33.36
C VAL A 272 -1.80 18.19 32.12
N ALA A 273 -1.67 17.21 31.22
CA ALA A 273 -0.95 17.39 29.96
C ALA A 273 -1.55 18.52 29.11
N ALA A 274 -2.87 18.54 28.92
CA ALA A 274 -3.56 19.55 28.13
C ALA A 274 -3.43 20.96 28.73
N GLU A 275 -3.42 21.09 30.06
CA GLU A 275 -3.18 22.36 30.74
C GLU A 275 -1.75 22.87 30.50
N TRP A 276 -0.73 22.01 30.57
CA TRP A 276 0.65 22.40 30.25
C TRP A 276 0.83 22.73 28.76
N TYR A 277 0.21 21.96 27.86
CA TYR A 277 0.19 22.27 26.44
C TYR A 277 -0.48 23.61 26.15
N ARG A 278 -1.56 23.95 26.85
CA ARG A 278 -2.21 25.27 26.73
C ARG A 278 -1.25 26.40 27.03
N ARG A 279 -0.57 26.35 28.19
CA ARG A 279 0.41 27.38 28.58
C ARG A 279 1.55 27.50 27.57
N ALA A 280 2.10 26.38 27.11
CA ALA A 280 3.16 26.38 26.11
C ALA A 280 2.69 26.88 24.73
N ALA A 281 1.48 26.51 24.30
CA ALA A 281 0.88 26.94 23.05
C ALA A 281 0.62 28.45 23.05
N GLU A 282 0.20 28.96 24.19
CA GLU A 282 0.09 30.39 24.50
C GLU A 282 1.45 31.06 24.54
N SER A 283 2.53 30.41 24.90
CA SER A 283 3.89 30.99 24.82
C SER A 283 4.49 30.97 23.40
N GLY A 284 3.74 30.46 22.40
CA GLY A 284 4.17 30.44 21.01
C GLY A 284 4.84 29.15 20.55
N ILE A 285 4.84 28.10 21.38
CA ILE A 285 5.50 26.83 21.05
C ILE A 285 4.69 26.07 19.98
N PRO A 286 5.21 25.86 18.76
CA PRO A 286 4.47 25.22 17.67
C PRO A 286 4.00 23.80 18.00
N HIS A 287 4.87 23.02 18.65
CA HIS A 287 4.58 21.64 19.04
C HIS A 287 3.49 21.53 20.12
N ALA A 288 3.43 22.49 21.03
CA ALA A 288 2.36 22.57 22.02
C ALA A 288 1.03 22.94 21.38
N ARG A 289 1.02 23.83 20.37
CA ARG A 289 -0.18 24.15 19.58
C ARG A 289 -0.71 22.92 18.84
N LEU A 290 0.18 22.13 18.23
CA LEU A 290 -0.17 20.87 17.60
C LEU A 290 -0.78 19.88 18.62
N SER A 291 -0.11 19.66 19.74
CA SER A 291 -0.53 18.70 20.76
C SER A 291 -1.85 19.09 21.43
N LEU A 292 -2.04 20.39 21.71
CA LEU A 292 -3.31 20.91 22.21
C LEU A 292 -4.44 20.77 21.19
N GLY A 293 -4.16 21.01 19.91
CA GLY A 293 -5.12 20.81 18.83
C GLY A 293 -5.57 19.35 18.72
N VAL A 294 -4.63 18.40 18.83
CA VAL A 294 -4.94 16.96 18.89
C VAL A 294 -5.70 16.59 20.17
N ALA A 295 -5.36 17.18 21.32
CA ALA A 295 -6.08 16.95 22.56
C ALA A 295 -7.57 17.34 22.45
N TYR A 296 -7.88 18.50 21.86
CA TYR A 296 -9.26 18.88 21.55
C TYR A 296 -9.90 17.98 20.49
N ALA A 297 -9.16 17.56 19.46
CA ALA A 297 -9.71 16.70 18.40
C ALA A 297 -10.12 15.31 18.91
N LEU A 298 -9.43 14.80 19.93
CA LEU A 298 -9.61 13.46 20.49
C LEU A 298 -10.30 13.46 21.86
N GLY A 299 -10.62 14.63 22.42
CA GLY A 299 -11.15 14.75 23.78
C GLY A 299 -10.19 14.26 24.88
N ARG A 300 -8.87 14.37 24.67
CA ARG A 300 -7.86 13.91 25.63
C ARG A 300 -7.59 14.98 26.68
N GLY A 301 -8.13 14.80 27.88
CA GLY A 301 -7.92 15.74 29.00
C GLY A 301 -8.67 17.07 28.88
N VAL A 302 -9.38 17.27 27.77
CA VAL A 302 -10.29 18.38 27.50
C VAL A 302 -11.53 17.81 26.79
N PRO A 303 -12.71 18.43 26.90
CA PRO A 303 -13.85 18.06 26.06
C PRO A 303 -13.48 18.12 24.58
N GLN A 304 -13.98 17.16 23.80
CA GLN A 304 -13.75 17.16 22.36
C GLN A 304 -14.40 18.41 21.75
N ASP A 305 -13.63 19.16 20.97
CA ASP A 305 -14.05 20.42 20.38
C ASP A 305 -13.31 20.66 19.05
N ASP A 306 -14.00 20.44 17.93
CA ASP A 306 -13.41 20.55 16.61
C ASP A 306 -13.10 22.01 16.21
N LEU A 307 -13.83 23.00 16.76
CA LEU A 307 -13.54 24.41 16.55
C LEU A 307 -12.21 24.79 17.21
N GLN A 308 -12.00 24.40 18.45
CA GLN A 308 -10.73 24.62 19.16
C GLN A 308 -9.60 23.82 18.54
N ALA A 309 -9.84 22.55 18.17
CA ALA A 309 -8.86 21.73 17.49
C ALA A 309 -8.38 22.39 16.18
N TYR A 310 -9.31 22.77 15.30
CA TYR A 310 -8.99 23.41 14.03
C TYR A 310 -8.23 24.74 14.24
N LYS A 311 -8.64 25.55 15.22
CA LYS A 311 -7.96 26.80 15.58
C LYS A 311 -6.50 26.56 15.98
N TRP A 312 -6.26 25.67 16.95
CA TRP A 312 -4.91 25.41 17.47
C TRP A 312 -4.00 24.75 16.43
N LEU A 313 -4.54 23.82 15.63
CA LEU A 313 -3.81 23.19 14.53
C LEU A 313 -3.46 24.21 13.44
N SER A 314 -4.37 25.12 13.11
CA SER A 314 -4.09 26.21 12.17
C SER A 314 -3.01 27.16 12.69
N LEU A 315 -3.05 27.51 13.98
CA LEU A 315 -1.98 28.29 14.62
C LEU A 315 -0.65 27.53 14.61
N ALA A 316 -0.65 26.21 14.82
CA ALA A 316 0.55 25.38 14.72
C ALA A 316 1.17 25.46 13.32
N VAL A 317 0.36 25.27 12.25
CA VAL A 317 0.80 25.40 10.85
C VAL A 317 1.46 26.76 10.58
N LEU A 318 0.85 27.85 11.05
CA LEU A 318 1.39 29.21 10.89
C LEU A 318 2.69 29.46 11.67
N SER A 319 2.98 28.64 12.69
CA SER A 319 4.15 28.83 13.56
C SER A 319 5.40 28.12 13.08
N TYR A 320 5.27 27.12 12.19
CA TYR A 320 6.40 26.37 11.65
C TYR A 320 7.05 27.11 10.47
N LYS A 321 8.38 27.30 10.51
CA LYS A 321 9.15 28.01 9.48
C LYS A 321 9.44 27.14 8.23
N ALA A 322 9.70 25.84 8.38
CA ALA A 322 9.66 24.76 7.36
C ALA A 322 9.93 23.41 8.06
N ASN A 323 9.50 22.27 7.49
CA ASN A 323 9.72 20.84 7.90
C ASN A 323 8.56 20.12 8.63
N GLU A 324 8.80 18.82 8.91
CA GLU A 324 7.88 17.72 9.29
C GLU A 324 6.73 18.09 10.23
N GLY A 325 6.98 18.89 11.28
CA GLY A 325 5.95 19.32 12.23
C GLY A 325 4.79 20.09 11.57
N ARG A 326 5.07 20.84 10.49
CA ARG A 326 4.03 21.52 9.70
C ARG A 326 3.12 20.52 8.99
N ARG A 327 3.66 19.45 8.43
CA ARG A 327 2.87 18.42 7.72
C ARG A 327 1.96 17.66 8.69
N SER A 328 2.46 17.33 9.89
CA SER A 328 1.63 16.69 10.92
C SER A 328 0.48 17.62 11.35
N ALA A 329 0.76 18.93 11.50
CA ALA A 329 -0.27 19.91 11.82
C ALA A 329 -1.29 20.12 10.68
N GLU A 330 -0.85 20.18 9.42
CA GLU A 330 -1.72 20.26 8.25
C GLU A 330 -2.63 19.03 8.15
N ARG A 331 -2.05 17.82 8.24
CA ARG A 331 -2.82 16.57 8.23
C ARG A 331 -3.84 16.50 9.35
N ALA A 332 -3.44 16.82 10.59
CA ALA A 332 -4.35 16.84 11.72
C ALA A 332 -5.50 17.82 11.48
N ARG A 333 -5.19 19.04 11.02
CA ARG A 333 -6.21 20.08 10.75
C ARG A 333 -7.19 19.62 9.69
N ASP A 334 -6.67 19.04 8.60
CA ASP A 334 -7.48 18.62 7.46
C ASP A 334 -8.36 17.42 7.83
N LEU A 335 -7.86 16.49 8.65
CA LEU A 335 -8.65 15.40 9.23
C LEU A 335 -9.78 15.93 10.13
N VAL A 336 -9.49 16.87 11.03
CA VAL A 336 -10.52 17.52 11.87
C VAL A 336 -11.57 18.20 10.99
N ALA A 337 -11.15 18.88 9.91
CA ALA A 337 -12.05 19.55 9.00
C ALA A 337 -13.09 18.61 8.35
N THR A 338 -12.77 17.32 8.21
CA THR A 338 -13.73 16.33 7.68
C THR A 338 -14.93 16.08 8.59
N ARG A 339 -14.85 16.44 9.87
CA ARG A 339 -15.94 16.37 10.86
C ARG A 339 -16.73 17.68 10.97
N MET A 340 -16.27 18.75 10.30
CA MET A 340 -16.81 20.10 10.46
C MET A 340 -17.63 20.55 9.25
N THR A 341 -18.58 21.42 9.49
CA THR A 341 -19.29 22.17 8.43
C THR A 341 -18.43 23.34 7.92
N SER A 342 -18.72 23.83 6.72
CA SER A 342 -18.05 25.02 6.17
C SER A 342 -18.24 26.27 7.06
N ARG A 343 -19.36 26.37 7.78
CA ARG A 343 -19.62 27.45 8.73
C ARG A 343 -18.68 27.35 9.94
N GLU A 344 -18.55 26.18 10.53
CA GLU A 344 -17.64 25.96 11.67
C GLU A 344 -16.17 26.18 11.27
N ILE A 345 -15.77 25.76 10.07
CA ILE A 345 -14.43 26.06 9.55
C ILE A 345 -14.20 27.57 9.44
N THR A 346 -15.19 28.32 8.92
CA THR A 346 -15.12 29.79 8.79
C THR A 346 -15.01 30.47 10.15
N GLU A 347 -15.76 29.98 11.14
CA GLU A 347 -15.72 30.45 12.51
C GLU A 347 -14.36 30.17 13.17
N ALA A 348 -13.83 28.96 13.05
CA ALA A 348 -12.50 28.62 13.56
C ALA A 348 -11.40 29.48 12.92
N GLN A 349 -11.49 29.75 11.61
CA GLN A 349 -10.58 30.68 10.92
C GLN A 349 -10.70 32.13 11.43
N HIS A 350 -11.90 32.56 11.84
CA HIS A 350 -12.08 33.87 12.50
C HIS A 350 -11.34 33.92 13.83
N LEU A 351 -11.49 32.88 14.66
CA LEU A 351 -10.78 32.78 15.95
C LEU A 351 -9.25 32.82 15.79
N VAL A 352 -8.72 32.24 14.70
CA VAL A 352 -7.29 32.32 14.37
C VAL A 352 -6.86 33.75 14.06
N ARG A 353 -7.67 34.52 13.32
CA ARG A 353 -7.38 35.93 12.99
C ARG A 353 -7.44 36.83 14.22
N GLU A 354 -8.45 36.69 15.05
CA GLU A 354 -8.60 37.45 16.29
C GLU A 354 -7.42 37.20 17.25
N TRP A 355 -6.98 35.94 17.34
CA TRP A 355 -5.80 35.56 18.13
C TRP A 355 -4.54 36.33 17.70
N GLY A 356 -4.32 36.47 16.39
CA GLY A 356 -3.18 37.23 15.86
C GLY A 356 -3.25 38.73 16.21
N GLN A 357 -4.45 39.33 16.20
CA GLN A 357 -4.64 40.75 16.49
C GLN A 357 -4.42 41.10 17.97
N GLN A 358 -4.82 40.22 18.89
CA GLN A 358 -4.68 40.45 20.33
C GLN A 358 -3.23 40.40 20.81
N ARG A 359 -2.31 39.81 20.03
CA ARG A 359 -0.90 39.61 20.42
C ARG A 359 0.12 40.39 19.60
N GLY A 360 -0.35 41.17 18.62
CA GLY A 360 0.45 42.16 17.89
C GLY A 360 0.41 43.56 18.52
N ARG A 361 -0.20 43.72 19.69
CA ARG A 361 -0.22 44.94 20.53
C ARG A 361 0.59 44.70 21.79
#